data_AF-A0A8J8GVW1-F1
#
_entry.id   AF-A0A8J8GVW1-F1
#
_cell.length_a   1.000
_cell.length_b   1.000
_cell.length_c   1.000
_cell.angle_alpha   90.00
_cell.angle_beta   90.00
_cell.angle_gamma   90.00
#
_symmetry.space_group_name_H-M   'P 1'
#
loop_
_entity.id
_entity.type
_entity.pdbx_description
1 polymer ?
#
loop_
_entity_poly.entity_id
_entity_poly.type
_entity_poly.pdbx_seq_one_letter_code
_entity_poly.pdbx_strand_id
1 'polypeptide(L)'
;MSDSGRMAADDGEAVERDLDLAWELFGAQPTHPRIAELALRVLAAQPERSTPLLLLASHREFCGDVDEARRLFLQVAGRRDGQFINAARGLRRVASGEREHAEALRWARIVLGEEHEDWDDWMELGAAQARAGEHEKGWHQLDEAVALCARTAPDDLPKALRRRARYLLESLAPPGRFAPAAEAAIRADAADPGTAMLLGWAYLAQYRYDDAEELGLRLLRGDPTDDLLQSLVRTARTMQGIVEKARGENISLADIQGTGAIEMAWQQLRDQKLGIDLPSALAALDAVLPAGVRDTLWPGASPADLAGSEVGSMVAKHLVSWHDGQQPGSGAVWGLAEPFRLMSAAEILAMDAEIEADQAAHPDWPANEMWEQVMTDDAGSYLVAVAFGALVKRRPGQPDEPVAASVADWVWDRVAGFGGPDPRPKPWKAADLPAELPADDLPAVPGTSLSGIIATIYAALGASEEAAAYAQLRGLFPGLSVRRSEFEPVILRPDGVNVALLDGLVERVTVDLAICQDAGRLISGLDLTGVRPTVDAYLRAHGALPHNSWVNRATGAVFVTYDLADHRLGMQWEDGKLAQIYVSAAD
;
A
#
# COMPACT_ATOMS: atom_id res chain seq x y z
N MET A 1 -8.50 49.55 -60.25
CA MET A 1 -8.51 48.07 -60.08
C MET A 1 -7.19 47.50 -59.56
N SER A 2 -6.10 48.28 -59.42
CA SER A 2 -4.80 47.79 -58.91
C SER A 2 -4.58 47.98 -57.40
N ASP A 3 -5.50 48.64 -56.69
CA ASP A 3 -5.40 48.89 -55.23
C ASP A 3 -5.98 47.73 -54.38
N SER A 4 -7.04 47.08 -54.86
CA SER A 4 -7.72 46.00 -54.12
C SER A 4 -6.85 44.73 -53.98
N GLY A 5 -5.93 44.49 -54.92
CA GLY A 5 -4.97 43.38 -54.83
C GLY A 5 -3.78 43.67 -53.90
N ARG A 6 -3.50 44.94 -53.61
CA ARG A 6 -2.40 45.35 -52.72
C ARG A 6 -2.84 45.41 -51.27
N MET A 7 -4.07 45.88 -50.99
CA MET A 7 -4.69 45.80 -49.66
C MET A 7 -4.89 44.35 -49.19
N ALA A 8 -5.42 43.46 -50.05
CA ALA A 8 -5.64 42.07 -49.67
C ALA A 8 -4.34 41.30 -49.35
N ALA A 9 -3.22 41.68 -49.97
CA ALA A 9 -1.90 41.11 -49.68
C ALA A 9 -1.32 41.65 -48.35
N ASP A 10 -1.50 42.95 -48.08
CA ASP A 10 -1.02 43.61 -46.85
C ASP A 10 -1.84 43.15 -45.61
N ASP A 11 -3.15 42.96 -45.78
CA ASP A 11 -4.04 42.40 -44.75
C ASP A 11 -3.72 40.93 -44.44
N GLY A 12 -3.38 40.14 -45.46
CA GLY A 12 -2.94 38.75 -45.29
C GLY A 12 -1.61 38.65 -44.52
N GLU A 13 -0.65 39.51 -44.84
CA GLU A 13 0.65 39.55 -44.16
C GLU A 13 0.52 40.03 -42.71
N ALA A 14 -0.38 40.99 -42.43
CA ALA A 14 -0.68 41.41 -41.07
C ALA A 14 -1.32 40.30 -40.23
N VAL A 15 -2.26 39.53 -40.81
CA VAL A 15 -2.91 38.39 -40.14
C VAL A 15 -1.91 37.28 -39.79
N GLU A 16 -0.99 36.94 -40.70
CA GLU A 16 0.05 35.94 -40.40
C GLU A 16 1.02 36.44 -39.32
N ARG A 17 1.45 37.71 -39.37
CA ARG A 17 2.31 38.28 -38.30
C ARG A 17 1.63 38.25 -36.93
N ASP A 18 0.34 38.53 -36.85
CA ASP A 18 -0.42 38.46 -35.60
C ASP A 18 -0.52 37.01 -35.08
N LEU A 19 -0.72 36.03 -35.97
CA LEU A 19 -0.76 34.61 -35.62
C LEU A 19 0.61 34.09 -35.15
N ASP A 20 1.69 34.43 -35.86
CA ASP A 20 3.06 34.05 -35.51
C ASP A 20 3.45 34.63 -34.14
N LEU A 21 3.20 35.93 -33.92
CA LEU A 21 3.46 36.57 -32.64
C LEU A 21 2.65 35.92 -31.51
N ALA A 22 1.40 35.52 -31.77
CA ALA A 22 0.58 34.84 -30.77
C ALA A 22 1.15 33.46 -30.39
N TRP A 23 1.70 32.71 -31.36
CA TRP A 23 2.38 31.43 -31.10
C TRP A 23 3.72 31.61 -30.38
N GLU A 24 4.52 32.60 -30.77
CA GLU A 24 5.77 32.94 -30.07
C GLU A 24 5.50 33.33 -28.62
N LEU A 25 4.50 34.18 -28.38
CA LEU A 25 4.06 34.56 -27.04
C LEU A 25 3.54 33.35 -26.26
N PHE A 26 2.78 32.46 -26.90
CA PHE A 26 2.30 31.25 -26.24
C PHE A 26 3.44 30.32 -25.85
N GLY A 27 4.47 30.16 -26.70
CA GLY A 27 5.67 29.39 -26.37
C GLY A 27 6.47 29.97 -25.20
N ALA A 28 6.52 31.30 -25.06
CA ALA A 28 7.27 31.98 -24.01
C ALA A 28 6.49 32.16 -22.70
N GLN A 29 5.20 32.52 -22.79
CA GLN A 29 4.33 32.82 -21.65
C GLN A 29 2.86 32.47 -22.01
N PRO A 30 2.46 31.19 -21.87
CA PRO A 30 1.14 30.69 -22.29
C PRO A 30 -0.08 31.44 -21.73
N THR A 31 0.07 32.06 -20.55
CA THR A 31 -0.98 32.82 -19.84
C THR A 31 -1.02 34.31 -20.19
N HIS A 32 -0.17 34.78 -21.11
CA HIS A 32 -0.12 36.20 -21.45
C HIS A 32 -1.42 36.67 -22.15
N PRO A 33 -2.10 37.73 -21.67
CA PRO A 33 -3.43 38.11 -22.15
C PRO A 33 -3.48 38.50 -23.63
N ARG A 34 -2.37 39.03 -24.17
CA ARG A 34 -2.24 39.41 -25.58
C ARG A 34 -2.39 38.24 -26.56
N ILE A 35 -2.20 37.00 -26.11
CA ILE A 35 -2.43 35.81 -26.95
C ILE A 35 -3.89 35.75 -27.39
N ALA A 36 -4.82 35.92 -26.45
CA ALA A 36 -6.26 35.95 -26.75
C ALA A 36 -6.62 37.12 -27.68
N GLU A 37 -6.05 38.30 -27.44
CA GLU A 37 -6.30 39.47 -28.29
C GLU A 37 -5.87 39.24 -29.74
N LEU A 38 -4.66 38.71 -29.96
CA LEU A 38 -4.13 38.45 -31.29
C LEU A 38 -4.91 37.32 -31.99
N ALA A 39 -5.20 36.22 -31.29
CA ALA A 39 -5.99 35.12 -31.84
C ALA A 39 -7.41 35.58 -32.25
N LEU A 40 -8.06 36.44 -31.45
CA LEU A 40 -9.37 37.00 -31.78
C LEU A 40 -9.34 37.97 -32.96
N ARG A 41 -8.27 38.76 -33.14
CA ARG A 41 -8.10 39.60 -34.34
C ARG A 41 -7.97 38.77 -35.61
N VAL A 42 -7.17 37.71 -35.56
CA VAL A 42 -7.04 36.75 -36.67
C VAL A 42 -8.39 36.11 -36.98
N LEU A 43 -9.13 35.66 -35.96
CA LEU A 43 -10.47 35.07 -36.12
C LEU A 43 -11.52 36.07 -36.63
N ALA A 44 -11.41 37.35 -36.30
CA ALA A 44 -12.31 38.38 -36.81
C ALA A 44 -12.11 38.60 -38.33
N ALA A 45 -10.88 38.46 -38.81
CA ALA A 45 -10.55 38.55 -40.24
C ALA A 45 -10.83 37.22 -40.99
N GLN A 46 -10.58 36.07 -40.36
CA GLN A 46 -10.69 34.73 -40.96
C GLN A 46 -11.36 33.73 -39.97
N PRO A 47 -12.70 33.79 -39.80
CA PRO A 47 -13.42 32.98 -38.80
C PRO A 47 -13.35 31.46 -39.00
N GLU A 48 -13.11 31.03 -40.23
CA GLU A 48 -13.01 29.64 -40.65
C GLU A 48 -11.68 28.99 -40.27
N ARG A 49 -10.64 29.77 -39.92
CA ARG A 49 -9.34 29.20 -39.55
C ARG A 49 -9.39 28.48 -38.21
N SER A 50 -8.89 27.25 -38.18
CA SER A 50 -8.85 26.42 -36.96
C SER A 50 -7.59 26.62 -36.12
N THR A 51 -6.47 27.03 -36.73
CA THR A 51 -5.21 27.32 -36.01
C THR A 51 -5.34 28.38 -34.90
N PRO A 52 -5.88 29.59 -35.14
CA PRO A 52 -6.06 30.58 -34.07
C PRO A 52 -7.10 30.14 -33.04
N LEU A 53 -8.08 29.32 -33.42
CA LEU A 53 -9.07 28.77 -32.50
C LEU A 53 -8.45 27.73 -31.56
N LEU A 54 -7.56 26.87 -32.10
CA LEU A 54 -6.76 25.91 -31.33
C LEU A 54 -5.81 26.63 -30.35
N LEU A 55 -5.16 27.71 -30.81
CA LEU A 55 -4.30 28.54 -29.97
C LEU A 55 -5.08 29.18 -28.82
N LEU A 56 -6.26 29.75 -29.12
CA LEU A 56 -7.13 30.32 -28.10
C LEU A 56 -7.60 29.26 -27.09
N ALA A 57 -7.97 28.07 -27.55
CA ALA A 57 -8.34 26.94 -26.69
C ALA A 57 -7.19 26.57 -25.73
N SER A 58 -5.98 26.44 -26.26
CA SER A 58 -4.79 26.13 -25.46
C SER A 58 -4.48 27.24 -24.46
N HIS A 59 -4.58 28.52 -24.84
CA HIS A 59 -4.43 29.64 -23.91
C HIS A 59 -5.45 29.59 -22.75
N ARG A 60 -6.71 29.25 -23.04
CA ARG A 60 -7.77 29.10 -22.02
C ARG A 60 -7.46 27.95 -21.07
N GLU A 61 -6.98 26.82 -21.59
CA GLU A 61 -6.50 25.68 -20.80
C GLU A 61 -5.41 26.14 -19.80
N PHE A 62 -4.39 26.86 -20.25
CA PHE A 62 -3.31 27.38 -19.39
C PHE A 62 -3.76 28.45 -18.39
N CYS A 63 -4.80 29.20 -18.70
CA CYS A 63 -5.39 30.17 -17.77
C CYS A 63 -6.34 29.52 -16.73
N GLY A 64 -6.59 28.21 -16.81
CA GLY A 64 -7.51 27.50 -15.92
C GLY A 64 -8.99 27.63 -16.31
N ASP A 65 -9.30 28.17 -17.49
CA ASP A 65 -10.66 28.30 -18.03
C ASP A 65 -11.02 27.04 -18.83
N VAL A 66 -11.19 25.93 -18.10
CA VAL A 66 -11.26 24.57 -18.66
C VAL A 66 -12.51 24.36 -19.52
N ASP A 67 -13.66 24.92 -19.11
CA ASP A 67 -14.92 24.81 -19.84
C ASP A 67 -14.84 25.49 -21.22
N GLU A 68 -14.27 26.69 -21.26
CA GLU A 68 -14.08 27.43 -22.50
C GLU A 68 -13.05 26.76 -23.39
N ALA A 69 -11.94 26.25 -22.82
CA ALA A 69 -10.96 25.46 -23.56
C ALA A 69 -11.62 24.23 -24.22
N ARG A 70 -12.41 23.46 -23.46
CA ARG A 70 -13.15 22.29 -23.96
C ARG A 70 -14.10 22.66 -25.09
N ARG A 71 -14.88 23.74 -24.92
CA ARG A 71 -15.81 24.23 -25.96
C ARG A 71 -15.08 24.56 -27.26
N LEU A 72 -13.95 25.27 -27.18
CA LEU A 72 -13.16 25.67 -28.34
C LEU A 72 -12.48 24.48 -29.01
N PHE A 73 -11.91 23.54 -28.23
CA PHE A 73 -11.35 22.31 -28.81
C PHE A 73 -12.42 21.45 -29.50
N LEU A 74 -13.61 21.30 -28.91
CA LEU A 74 -14.73 20.60 -29.57
C LEU A 74 -15.14 21.28 -30.88
N GLN A 75 -15.11 22.62 -30.93
CA GLN A 75 -15.40 23.38 -32.15
C GLN A 75 -14.36 23.10 -33.24
N VAL A 76 -13.05 23.06 -32.90
CA VAL A 76 -11.99 22.67 -33.85
C VAL A 76 -12.15 21.21 -34.29
N ALA A 77 -12.35 20.29 -33.34
CA ALA A 77 -12.51 18.87 -33.63
C ALA A 77 -13.74 18.59 -34.51
N GLY A 78 -14.83 19.35 -34.34
CA GLY A 78 -16.03 19.24 -35.18
C GLY A 78 -15.82 19.62 -36.65
N ARG A 79 -14.78 20.41 -36.97
CA ARG A 79 -14.45 20.81 -38.35
C ARG A 79 -13.74 19.72 -39.14
N ARG A 80 -13.13 18.73 -38.47
CA ARG A 80 -12.41 17.61 -39.12
C ARG A 80 -11.38 18.07 -40.18
N ASP A 81 -10.71 19.19 -39.92
CA ASP A 81 -9.63 19.71 -40.78
C ASP A 81 -8.24 19.29 -40.26
N GLY A 82 -7.18 19.86 -40.84
CA GLY A 82 -5.79 19.54 -40.46
C GLY A 82 -5.43 19.80 -38.99
N GLN A 83 -6.27 20.48 -38.21
CA GLN A 83 -6.07 20.69 -36.76
C GLN A 83 -6.88 19.72 -35.89
N PHE A 84 -7.63 18.80 -36.50
CA PHE A 84 -8.46 17.81 -35.79
C PHE A 84 -7.67 17.05 -34.72
N ILE A 85 -6.52 16.48 -35.09
CA ILE A 85 -5.70 15.66 -34.19
C ILE A 85 -5.19 16.50 -33.00
N ASN A 86 -4.76 17.74 -33.24
CA ASN A 86 -4.29 18.62 -32.17
C ASN A 86 -5.42 19.02 -31.20
N ALA A 87 -6.62 19.23 -31.72
CA ALA A 87 -7.79 19.48 -30.87
C ALA A 87 -8.19 18.24 -30.07
N ALA A 88 -8.14 17.04 -30.67
CA ALA A 88 -8.38 15.77 -29.97
C ALA A 88 -7.33 15.54 -28.85
N ARG A 89 -6.05 15.84 -29.09
CA ARG A 89 -5.00 15.84 -28.05
C ARG A 89 -5.31 16.84 -26.93
N GLY A 90 -5.80 18.04 -27.27
CA GLY A 90 -6.26 19.03 -26.28
C GLY A 90 -7.41 18.51 -25.41
N LEU A 91 -8.42 17.89 -26.02
CA LEU A 91 -9.55 17.29 -25.31
C LEU A 91 -9.12 16.14 -24.39
N ARG A 92 -8.18 15.30 -24.84
CA ARG A 92 -7.57 14.26 -23.99
C ARG A 92 -6.92 14.87 -22.74
N ARG A 93 -6.13 15.95 -22.89
CA ARG A 93 -5.45 16.62 -21.77
C ARG A 93 -6.45 17.27 -20.81
N VAL A 94 -7.43 18.00 -21.33
CA VAL A 94 -8.49 18.62 -20.53
C VAL A 94 -9.25 17.55 -19.71
N ALA A 95 -9.70 16.47 -20.36
CA ALA A 95 -10.37 15.38 -19.66
C ALA A 95 -9.46 14.71 -18.60
N SER A 96 -8.16 14.58 -18.88
CA SER A 96 -7.21 14.05 -17.91
C SER A 96 -7.02 14.97 -16.70
N GLY A 97 -6.97 16.29 -16.91
CA GLY A 97 -6.87 17.29 -15.85
C GLY A 97 -8.08 17.32 -14.93
N GLU A 98 -9.27 17.20 -15.51
CA GLU A 98 -10.56 17.10 -14.78
C GLU A 98 -10.84 15.70 -14.20
N ARG A 99 -9.91 14.75 -14.35
CA ARG A 99 -10.05 13.35 -13.92
C ARG A 99 -11.23 12.60 -14.56
N GLU A 100 -11.67 13.03 -15.73
CA GLU A 100 -12.65 12.33 -16.58
C GLU A 100 -11.97 11.20 -17.37
N HIS A 101 -11.45 10.19 -16.66
CA HIS A 101 -10.56 9.16 -17.24
C HIS A 101 -11.17 8.41 -18.43
N ALA A 102 -12.49 8.15 -18.41
CA ALA A 102 -13.18 7.51 -19.53
C ALA A 102 -13.20 8.38 -20.80
N GLU A 103 -13.40 9.69 -20.66
CA GLU A 103 -13.39 10.62 -21.79
C GLU A 103 -11.95 10.85 -22.29
N ALA A 104 -10.97 10.92 -21.40
CA ALA A 104 -9.56 10.95 -21.76
C ALA A 104 -9.16 9.71 -22.59
N LEU A 105 -9.57 8.52 -22.17
CA LEU A 105 -9.33 7.27 -22.89
C LEU A 105 -10.03 7.27 -24.27
N ARG A 106 -11.27 7.77 -24.34
CA ARG A 106 -11.98 7.91 -25.62
C ARG A 106 -11.22 8.78 -26.60
N TRP A 107 -10.75 9.96 -26.18
CA TRP A 107 -9.96 10.84 -27.05
C TRP A 107 -8.59 10.26 -27.39
N ALA A 108 -7.93 9.55 -26.48
CA ALA A 108 -6.67 8.86 -26.78
C ALA A 108 -6.82 7.82 -27.90
N ARG A 109 -7.91 7.03 -27.87
CA ARG A 109 -8.25 6.07 -28.94
C ARG A 109 -8.56 6.76 -30.26
N ILE A 110 -9.24 7.91 -30.24
CA ILE A 110 -9.51 8.71 -31.45
C ILE A 110 -8.20 9.20 -32.07
N VAL A 111 -7.28 9.74 -31.27
CA VAL A 111 -5.99 10.27 -31.76
C VAL A 111 -5.18 9.20 -32.49
N LEU A 112 -5.07 7.99 -31.94
CA LEU A 112 -4.34 6.89 -32.59
C LEU A 112 -5.08 6.28 -33.79
N GLY A 113 -6.40 6.47 -33.90
CA GLY A 113 -7.21 5.98 -35.02
C GLY A 113 -7.03 6.74 -36.33
N GLU A 114 -6.46 7.94 -36.31
CA GLU A 114 -6.31 8.82 -37.49
C GLU A 114 -4.99 8.60 -38.27
N GLU A 115 -4.48 7.35 -38.29
CA GLU A 115 -3.24 6.93 -38.99
C GLU A 115 -1.96 7.69 -38.57
N HIS A 116 -1.68 7.74 -37.26
CA HIS A 116 -0.46 8.36 -36.72
C HIS A 116 0.24 7.45 -35.70
N GLU A 117 1.48 7.05 -36.00
CA GLU A 117 2.34 6.27 -35.10
C GLU A 117 3.35 7.17 -34.37
N ASP A 118 2.86 8.02 -33.48
CA ASP A 118 3.73 8.77 -32.54
C ASP A 118 3.81 8.03 -31.20
N TRP A 119 5.04 7.76 -30.76
CA TRP A 119 5.29 7.11 -29.48
C TRP A 119 4.69 7.89 -28.31
N ASP A 120 4.58 9.22 -28.42
CA ASP A 120 3.99 10.04 -27.36
C ASP A 120 2.48 9.79 -27.22
N ASP A 121 1.77 9.68 -28.34
CA ASP A 121 0.34 9.36 -28.31
C ASP A 121 0.08 7.91 -27.86
N TRP A 122 0.98 6.98 -28.17
CA TRP A 122 0.95 5.62 -27.61
C TRP A 122 1.14 5.63 -26.09
N MET A 123 2.07 6.45 -25.58
CA MET A 123 2.32 6.62 -24.16
C MET A 123 1.09 7.21 -23.45
N GLU A 124 0.45 8.20 -24.06
CA GLU A 124 -0.74 8.85 -23.53
C GLU A 124 -1.97 7.93 -23.54
N LEU A 125 -2.12 7.06 -24.55
CA LEU A 125 -3.12 6.01 -24.53
C LEU A 125 -2.88 5.06 -23.34
N GLY A 126 -1.65 4.59 -23.14
CA GLY A 126 -1.32 3.68 -22.03
C GLY A 126 -1.64 4.29 -20.67
N ALA A 127 -1.31 5.58 -20.48
CA ALA A 127 -1.64 6.31 -19.26
C ALA A 127 -3.16 6.45 -19.05
N ALA A 128 -3.91 6.83 -20.10
CA ALA A 128 -5.36 6.96 -20.03
C ALA A 128 -6.06 5.62 -19.77
N GLN A 129 -5.58 4.53 -20.39
CA GLN A 129 -6.05 3.18 -20.14
C GLN A 129 -5.84 2.78 -18.69
N ALA A 130 -4.62 2.96 -18.18
CA ALA A 130 -4.31 2.60 -16.80
C ALA A 130 -5.19 3.37 -15.81
N ARG A 131 -5.35 4.70 -15.98
CA ARG A 131 -6.21 5.51 -15.09
C ARG A 131 -7.70 5.26 -15.24
N ALA A 132 -8.15 4.75 -16.38
CA ALA A 132 -9.53 4.32 -16.58
C ALA A 132 -9.80 2.91 -16.01
N GLY A 133 -8.83 2.31 -15.30
CA GLY A 133 -8.93 0.99 -14.70
C GLY A 133 -8.45 -0.15 -15.61
N GLU A 134 -7.99 0.10 -16.83
CA GLU A 134 -7.37 -0.94 -17.67
C GLU A 134 -5.86 -1.09 -17.34
N HIS A 135 -5.50 -1.24 -16.06
CA HIS A 135 -4.11 -1.14 -15.56
C HIS A 135 -3.07 -1.93 -16.35
N GLU A 136 -3.15 -3.26 -16.39
CA GLU A 136 -2.14 -4.09 -17.08
C GLU A 136 -2.05 -3.79 -18.58
N LYS A 137 -3.19 -3.52 -19.23
CA LYS A 137 -3.20 -3.13 -20.65
C LYS A 137 -2.52 -1.79 -20.84
N GLY A 138 -2.87 -0.81 -20.01
CA GLY A 138 -2.27 0.51 -20.04
C GLY A 138 -0.77 0.46 -19.75
N TRP A 139 -0.34 -0.32 -18.77
CA TRP A 139 1.08 -0.44 -18.43
C TRP A 139 1.88 -1.17 -19.51
N HIS A 140 1.33 -2.22 -20.11
CA HIS A 140 1.95 -2.87 -21.26
C HIS A 140 2.06 -1.90 -22.45
N GLN A 141 1.01 -1.12 -22.69
CA GLN A 141 1.00 -0.07 -23.71
C GLN A 141 2.08 1.01 -23.46
N LEU A 142 2.36 1.37 -22.21
CA LEU A 142 3.49 2.25 -21.87
C LEU A 142 4.85 1.61 -22.23
N ASP A 143 4.99 0.30 -22.04
CA ASP A 143 6.21 -0.44 -22.39
C ASP A 143 6.43 -0.46 -23.91
N GLU A 144 5.36 -0.72 -24.67
CA GLU A 144 5.35 -0.69 -26.13
C GLU A 144 5.66 0.71 -26.68
N ALA A 145 5.14 1.76 -26.04
CA ALA A 145 5.45 3.15 -26.41
C ALA A 145 6.95 3.48 -26.25
N VAL A 146 7.59 2.99 -25.17
CA VAL A 146 9.05 3.12 -25.00
C VAL A 146 9.79 2.34 -26.09
N ALA A 147 9.36 1.12 -26.40
CA ALA A 147 9.96 0.31 -27.44
C ALA A 147 9.83 0.96 -28.83
N LEU A 148 8.68 1.58 -29.12
CA LEU A 148 8.45 2.36 -30.33
C LEU A 148 9.38 3.57 -30.39
N CYS A 149 9.46 4.37 -29.32
CA CYS A 149 10.38 5.50 -29.21
C CYS A 149 11.84 5.09 -29.47
N ALA A 150 12.29 3.98 -28.89
CA ALA A 150 13.66 3.49 -29.09
C ALA A 150 13.96 3.18 -30.57
N ARG A 151 12.96 2.81 -31.37
CA ARG A 151 13.10 2.52 -32.80
C ARG A 151 12.96 3.76 -33.69
N THR A 152 12.03 4.66 -33.36
CA THR A 152 11.63 5.77 -34.24
C THR A 152 12.26 7.11 -33.87
N ALA A 153 12.57 7.32 -32.58
CA ALA A 153 13.11 8.56 -32.03
C ALA A 153 14.07 8.25 -30.85
N PRO A 154 15.24 7.62 -31.10
CA PRO A 154 16.14 7.16 -30.03
C PRO A 154 16.67 8.31 -29.17
N ASP A 155 16.81 9.52 -29.71
CA ASP A 155 17.22 10.71 -28.97
C ASP A 155 16.19 11.13 -27.90
N ASP A 156 14.92 10.77 -28.09
CA ASP A 156 13.83 10.99 -27.13
C ASP A 156 13.68 9.86 -26.10
N LEU A 157 14.47 8.78 -26.19
CA LEU A 157 14.34 7.64 -25.28
C LEU A 157 14.43 8.01 -23.78
N PRO A 158 15.34 8.91 -23.34
CA PRO A 158 15.34 9.37 -21.95
C PRO A 158 14.03 10.03 -21.52
N LYS A 159 13.39 10.79 -22.43
CA LYS A 159 12.08 11.42 -22.20
C LYS A 159 10.97 10.37 -22.11
N ALA A 160 10.98 9.38 -22.99
CA ALA A 160 10.01 8.28 -22.96
C ALA A 160 10.11 7.44 -21.69
N LEU A 161 11.32 7.09 -21.25
CA LEU A 161 11.56 6.35 -20.00
C LEU A 161 11.04 7.11 -18.77
N ARG A 162 11.30 8.42 -18.70
CA ARG A 162 10.78 9.29 -17.64
C ARG A 162 9.25 9.36 -17.63
N ARG A 163 8.64 9.52 -18.81
CA ARG A 163 7.18 9.53 -18.94
C ARG A 163 6.57 8.20 -18.52
N ARG A 164 7.16 7.06 -18.90
CA ARG A 164 6.74 5.73 -18.44
C ARG A 164 6.78 5.63 -16.92
N ALA A 165 7.89 5.98 -16.28
CA ALA A 165 8.00 5.94 -14.82
C ALA A 165 6.93 6.82 -14.14
N ARG A 166 6.77 8.06 -14.61
CA ARG A 166 5.73 8.98 -14.12
C ARG A 166 4.32 8.42 -14.30
N TYR A 167 3.98 7.86 -15.46
CA TYR A 167 2.65 7.33 -15.72
C TYR A 167 2.36 6.05 -14.96
N LEU A 168 3.36 5.20 -14.71
CA LEU A 168 3.24 4.07 -13.79
C LEU A 168 2.93 4.55 -12.37
N LEU A 169 3.61 5.59 -11.88
CA LEU A 169 3.30 6.18 -10.58
C LEU A 169 1.90 6.81 -10.54
N GLU A 170 1.57 7.65 -11.52
CA GLU A 170 0.27 8.36 -11.58
C GLU A 170 -0.90 7.40 -11.79
N SER A 171 -0.64 6.15 -12.20
CA SER A 171 -1.61 5.04 -12.25
C SER A 171 -1.40 4.01 -11.13
N LEU A 172 -0.56 4.33 -10.15
CA LEU A 172 -0.35 3.58 -8.91
C LEU A 172 0.07 2.13 -9.15
N ALA A 173 0.95 1.94 -10.14
CA ALA A 173 1.59 0.65 -10.41
C ALA A 173 2.28 0.12 -9.16
N PRO A 174 2.28 -1.21 -8.94
CA PRO A 174 2.93 -1.80 -7.79
C PRO A 174 4.44 -1.49 -7.81
N PRO A 175 5.11 -1.44 -6.63
CA PRO A 175 6.53 -1.14 -6.56
C PRO A 175 7.36 -2.01 -7.49
N GLY A 176 7.05 -3.30 -7.60
CA GLY A 176 7.72 -4.26 -8.49
C GLY A 176 7.72 -3.86 -9.96
N ARG A 177 6.73 -3.09 -10.42
CA ARG A 177 6.67 -2.57 -11.80
C ARG A 177 7.24 -1.17 -11.93
N PHE A 178 6.97 -0.31 -10.95
CA PHE A 178 7.44 1.08 -10.97
C PHE A 178 8.96 1.20 -10.80
N ALA A 179 9.56 0.47 -9.86
CA ALA A 179 10.98 0.65 -9.54
C ALA A 179 11.92 0.37 -10.74
N PRO A 180 11.77 -0.75 -11.51
CA PRO A 180 12.61 -0.97 -12.68
C PRO A 180 12.46 0.11 -13.76
N ALA A 181 11.26 0.67 -13.93
CA ALA A 181 11.01 1.76 -14.87
C ALA A 181 11.67 3.07 -14.41
N ALA A 182 11.57 3.40 -13.12
CA ALA A 182 12.22 4.57 -12.55
C ALA A 182 13.75 4.44 -12.53
N GLU A 183 14.31 3.25 -12.25
CA GLU A 183 15.74 2.97 -12.39
C GLU A 183 16.23 3.17 -13.83
N ALA A 184 15.46 2.72 -14.82
CA ALA A 184 15.78 2.95 -16.22
C ALA A 184 15.75 4.44 -16.58
N ALA A 185 14.74 5.18 -16.10
CA ALA A 185 14.65 6.63 -16.29
C ALA A 185 15.83 7.39 -15.68
N ILE A 186 16.22 7.06 -14.45
CA ILE A 186 17.34 7.70 -13.74
C ILE A 186 18.69 7.35 -14.37
N ARG A 187 18.85 6.13 -14.89
CA ARG A 187 20.04 5.76 -15.67
C ARG A 187 20.16 6.59 -16.96
N ALA A 188 19.03 6.92 -17.58
CA ALA A 188 18.99 7.73 -18.78
C ALA A 188 19.13 9.24 -18.50
N ASP A 189 18.58 9.72 -17.38
CA ASP A 189 18.77 11.08 -16.86
C ASP A 189 18.78 11.08 -15.33
N ALA A 190 19.98 11.25 -14.75
CA ALA A 190 20.17 11.25 -13.31
C ALA A 190 19.69 12.53 -12.61
N ALA A 191 19.30 13.57 -13.37
CA ALA A 191 18.95 14.88 -12.84
C ALA A 191 17.44 15.06 -12.58
N ASP A 192 16.63 14.00 -12.64
CA ASP A 192 15.20 14.06 -12.27
C ASP A 192 14.98 13.77 -10.78
N PRO A 193 14.92 14.79 -9.90
CA PRO A 193 14.76 14.59 -8.46
C PRO A 193 13.38 14.00 -8.11
N GLY A 194 12.34 14.28 -8.90
CA GLY A 194 10.98 13.82 -8.64
C GLY A 194 10.88 12.30 -8.78
N THR A 195 11.32 11.77 -9.92
CA THR A 195 11.35 10.32 -10.15
C THR A 195 12.30 9.60 -9.18
N ALA A 196 13.44 10.22 -8.86
CA ALA A 196 14.42 9.64 -7.94
C ALA A 196 13.92 9.56 -6.49
N MET A 197 13.24 10.59 -5.99
CA MET A 197 12.63 10.56 -4.65
C MET A 197 11.64 9.39 -4.53
N LEU A 198 10.76 9.23 -5.52
CA LEU A 198 9.73 8.21 -5.52
C LEU A 198 10.30 6.79 -5.69
N LEU A 199 11.39 6.64 -6.44
CA LEU A 199 12.13 5.38 -6.48
C LEU A 199 12.64 4.97 -5.09
N GLY A 200 13.11 5.92 -4.29
CA GLY A 200 13.53 5.64 -2.91
C GLY A 200 12.42 5.05 -2.06
N TRP A 201 11.20 5.59 -2.16
CA TRP A 201 10.03 5.03 -1.48
C TRP A 201 9.63 3.66 -2.03
N ALA A 202 9.75 3.44 -3.34
CA ALA A 202 9.53 2.13 -3.94
C ALA A 202 10.54 1.08 -3.47
N TYR A 203 11.80 1.47 -3.22
CA TYR A 203 12.80 0.60 -2.61
C TYR A 203 12.42 0.18 -1.19
N LEU A 204 11.89 1.09 -0.36
CA LEU A 204 11.36 0.72 0.95
C LEU A 204 10.26 -0.33 0.83
N ALA A 205 9.35 -0.17 -0.14
CA ALA A 205 8.28 -1.11 -0.41
C ALA A 205 8.75 -2.45 -1.00
N GLN A 206 9.97 -2.51 -1.53
CA GLN A 206 10.61 -3.75 -1.98
C GLN A 206 11.62 -4.31 -0.96
N TYR A 207 11.63 -3.79 0.28
CA TYR A 207 12.58 -4.19 1.32
C TYR A 207 14.05 -3.95 0.95
N ARG A 208 14.31 -3.06 -0.01
CA ARG A 208 15.64 -2.63 -0.49
C ARG A 208 16.12 -1.42 0.31
N TYR A 209 16.21 -1.57 1.62
CA TYR A 209 16.45 -0.44 2.54
C TYR A 209 17.80 0.26 2.30
N ASP A 210 18.84 -0.50 1.97
CA ASP A 210 20.17 0.06 1.66
C ASP A 210 20.12 0.95 0.41
N ASP A 211 19.44 0.48 -0.65
CA ASP A 211 19.27 1.25 -1.89
C ASP A 211 18.44 2.53 -1.65
N ALA A 212 17.42 2.44 -0.78
CA ALA A 212 16.60 3.59 -0.38
C ALA A 212 17.42 4.64 0.38
N GLU A 213 18.25 4.21 1.33
CA GLU A 213 19.15 5.09 2.08
C GLU A 213 20.18 5.74 1.16
N GLU A 214 20.87 4.95 0.33
CA GLU A 214 21.92 5.46 -0.57
C GLU A 214 21.35 6.51 -1.54
N LEU A 215 20.19 6.22 -2.14
CA LEU A 215 19.51 7.13 -3.04
C LEU A 215 19.07 8.41 -2.32
N GLY A 216 18.47 8.30 -1.13
CA GLY A 216 18.05 9.44 -0.32
C GLY A 216 19.23 10.34 0.08
N LEU A 217 20.33 9.76 0.55
CA LEU A 217 21.56 10.49 0.88
C LEU A 217 22.17 11.17 -0.33
N ARG A 218 22.12 10.54 -1.52
CA ARG A 218 22.59 11.15 -2.76
C ARG A 218 21.77 12.40 -3.11
N LEU A 219 20.44 12.33 -3.00
CA LEU A 219 19.55 13.44 -3.30
C LEU A 219 19.68 14.59 -2.29
N LEU A 220 19.88 14.28 -1.00
CA LEU A 220 20.15 15.27 0.05
C LEU A 220 21.47 16.06 -0.16
N ARG A 221 22.40 15.58 -0.98
CA ARG A 221 23.57 16.39 -1.39
C ARG A 221 23.19 17.54 -2.31
N GLY A 222 22.11 17.38 -3.08
CA GLY A 222 21.55 18.42 -3.95
C GLY A 222 20.65 19.40 -3.19
N ASP A 223 19.78 18.87 -2.31
CA ASP A 223 18.96 19.68 -1.40
C ASP A 223 18.95 19.05 0.01
N PRO A 224 19.79 19.55 0.94
CA PRO A 224 19.89 18.98 2.28
C PRO A 224 18.69 19.34 3.18
N THR A 225 17.85 20.27 2.76
CA THR A 225 16.70 20.77 3.53
C THR A 225 15.38 20.10 3.17
N ASP A 226 15.39 19.16 2.23
CA ASP A 226 14.19 18.43 1.83
C ASP A 226 13.74 17.44 2.93
N ASP A 227 12.64 17.77 3.61
CA ASP A 227 12.05 16.99 4.69
C ASP A 227 11.60 15.58 4.24
N LEU A 228 11.14 15.42 2.99
CA LEU A 228 10.69 14.13 2.47
C LEU A 228 11.88 13.19 2.27
N LEU A 229 13.00 13.71 1.77
CA LEU A 229 14.24 12.95 1.63
C LEU A 229 14.88 12.61 2.98
N GLN A 230 14.84 13.52 3.95
CA GLN A 230 15.27 13.21 5.32
C GLN A 230 14.40 12.12 5.95
N SER A 231 13.08 12.17 5.73
CA SER A 231 12.18 11.14 6.22
C SER A 231 12.43 9.79 5.57
N LEU A 232 12.68 9.75 4.25
CA LEU A 232 13.04 8.53 3.53
C LEU A 232 14.27 7.84 4.15
N VAL A 233 15.36 8.60 4.37
CA VAL A 233 16.60 8.07 4.97
C VAL A 233 16.36 7.56 6.39
N ARG A 234 15.61 8.30 7.21
CA ARG A 234 15.27 7.89 8.58
C ARG A 234 14.45 6.59 8.59
N THR A 235 13.47 6.47 7.70
CA THR A 235 12.66 5.25 7.58
C THR A 235 13.50 4.07 7.14
N ALA A 236 14.37 4.24 6.13
CA ALA A 236 15.30 3.20 5.68
C ALA A 236 16.14 2.65 6.85
N ARG A 237 16.76 3.55 7.63
CA ARG A 237 17.56 3.18 8.81
C ARG A 237 16.77 2.48 9.91
N THR A 238 15.55 2.93 10.15
CA THR A 238 14.67 2.31 11.13
C THR A 238 14.34 0.88 10.72
N MET A 239 14.01 0.66 9.45
CA MET A 239 13.71 -0.67 8.93
C MET A 239 14.94 -1.58 8.91
N GLN A 240 16.13 -1.06 8.55
CA GLN A 240 17.39 -1.80 8.70
C GLN A 240 17.61 -2.25 10.14
N GLY A 241 17.45 -1.35 11.12
CA GLY A 241 17.61 -1.68 12.54
C GLY A 241 16.61 -2.73 13.04
N ILE A 242 15.37 -2.71 12.53
CA ILE A 242 14.36 -3.76 12.79
C ILE A 242 14.84 -5.10 12.25
N VAL A 243 15.32 -5.16 10.99
CA VAL A 243 15.83 -6.39 10.38
C VAL A 243 17.05 -6.94 11.11
N GLU A 244 17.98 -6.06 11.53
CA GLU A 244 19.16 -6.45 12.31
C GLU A 244 18.77 -7.06 13.66
N LYS A 245 17.81 -6.43 14.36
CA LYS A 245 17.30 -6.95 15.63
C LYS A 245 16.57 -8.29 15.44
N ALA A 246 15.72 -8.39 14.42
CA ALA A 246 14.98 -9.59 14.06
C ALA A 246 15.91 -10.78 13.74
N ARG A 247 17.03 -10.54 13.05
CA ARG A 247 18.09 -11.56 12.83
C ARG A 247 18.67 -12.09 14.13
N GLY A 248 18.79 -11.24 15.16
CA GLY A 248 19.19 -11.66 16.50
C GLY A 248 18.17 -12.58 17.20
N GLU A 249 16.92 -12.55 16.75
CA GLU A 249 15.78 -13.33 17.25
C GLU A 249 15.40 -14.49 16.30
N ASN A 250 16.27 -14.87 15.36
CA ASN A 250 16.04 -15.89 14.32
C ASN A 250 14.87 -15.59 13.35
N ILE A 251 14.43 -14.34 13.25
CA ILE A 251 13.43 -13.90 12.28
C ILE A 251 14.18 -13.39 11.03
N SER A 252 13.94 -14.01 9.88
CA SER A 252 14.59 -13.66 8.63
C SER A 252 13.89 -12.50 7.90
N LEU A 253 14.58 -11.88 6.95
CA LEU A 253 13.95 -10.88 6.07
C LEU A 253 12.80 -11.48 5.25
N ALA A 254 12.90 -12.76 4.89
CA ALA A 254 11.83 -13.47 4.18
C ALA A 254 10.58 -13.64 5.07
N ASP A 255 10.75 -13.80 6.39
CA ASP A 255 9.62 -13.85 7.33
C ASP A 255 8.94 -12.48 7.44
N ILE A 256 9.73 -11.40 7.45
CA ILE A 256 9.21 -10.02 7.44
C ILE A 256 8.51 -9.71 6.11
N GLN A 257 9.07 -10.11 4.97
CA GLN A 257 8.43 -10.01 3.64
C GLN A 257 7.14 -10.83 3.59
N GLY A 258 7.14 -12.01 4.20
CA GLY A 258 5.98 -12.89 4.32
C GLY A 258 4.82 -12.28 5.10
N THR A 259 5.00 -11.14 5.77
CA THR A 259 3.88 -10.39 6.38
C THR A 259 3.15 -9.49 5.39
N GLY A 260 3.80 -9.03 4.31
CA GLY A 260 3.24 -8.11 3.31
C GLY A 260 2.80 -6.75 3.81
N ALA A 261 3.15 -6.35 5.03
CA ALA A 261 2.62 -5.16 5.66
C ALA A 261 2.87 -3.88 4.83
N ILE A 262 4.01 -3.82 4.11
CA ILE A 262 4.37 -2.65 3.31
C ILE A 262 3.63 -2.64 1.97
N GLU A 263 3.49 -3.79 1.31
CA GLU A 263 2.68 -3.95 0.11
C GLU A 263 1.21 -3.65 0.39
N MET A 264 0.67 -4.09 1.52
CA MET A 264 -0.70 -3.78 1.96
C MET A 264 -0.90 -2.28 2.14
N ALA A 265 0.05 -1.58 2.78
CA ALA A 265 -0.04 -0.12 2.94
C ALA A 265 -0.01 0.60 1.60
N TRP A 266 0.84 0.15 0.66
CA TRP A 266 0.88 0.68 -0.70
C TRP A 266 -0.42 0.43 -1.46
N GLN A 267 -0.96 -0.78 -1.35
CA GLN A 267 -2.21 -1.20 -1.94
C GLN A 267 -3.39 -0.39 -1.40
N GLN A 268 -3.45 -0.16 -0.09
CA GLN A 268 -4.48 0.65 0.54
C GLN A 268 -4.44 2.11 0.08
N LEU A 269 -3.24 2.70 -0.03
CA LEU A 269 -3.06 4.04 -0.58
C LEU A 269 -3.53 4.11 -2.04
N ARG A 270 -3.21 3.08 -2.84
CA ARG A 270 -3.69 2.97 -4.21
C ARG A 270 -5.22 2.97 -4.25
N ASP A 271 -5.82 2.07 -3.50
CA ASP A 271 -7.25 1.83 -3.53
C ASP A 271 -8.02 3.07 -3.05
N GLN A 272 -7.50 3.78 -2.05
CA GLN A 272 -8.05 5.04 -1.58
C GLN A 272 -8.03 6.12 -2.67
N LYS A 273 -6.93 6.26 -3.42
CA LYS A 273 -6.82 7.26 -4.50
C LYS A 273 -7.73 6.96 -5.68
N LEU A 274 -7.95 5.68 -5.97
CA LEU A 274 -8.86 5.24 -7.01
C LEU A 274 -10.32 5.25 -6.57
N GLY A 275 -10.60 5.47 -5.28
CA GLY A 275 -11.95 5.37 -4.73
C GLY A 275 -12.50 3.94 -4.81
N ILE A 276 -11.61 2.93 -4.74
CA ILE A 276 -11.97 1.51 -4.71
C ILE A 276 -11.69 0.85 -3.35
N ASP A 277 -11.25 1.63 -2.37
CA ASP A 277 -11.06 1.19 -0.99
C ASP A 277 -12.38 0.78 -0.31
N LEU A 278 -12.27 0.13 0.85
CA LEU A 278 -13.43 -0.36 1.59
C LEU A 278 -14.42 0.77 1.95
N PRO A 279 -14.01 1.95 2.48
CA PRO A 279 -14.95 3.05 2.70
C PRO A 279 -15.72 3.49 1.44
N SER A 280 -15.05 3.61 0.30
CA SER A 280 -15.70 3.97 -0.96
C SER A 280 -16.66 2.88 -1.43
N ALA A 281 -16.27 1.61 -1.29
CA ALA A 281 -17.10 0.46 -1.62
C ALA A 281 -18.39 0.42 -0.77
N LEU A 282 -18.29 0.64 0.54
CA LEU A 282 -19.43 0.66 1.45
C LEU A 282 -20.38 1.83 1.16
N ALA A 283 -19.83 3.02 0.87
CA ALA A 283 -20.61 4.18 0.46
C ALA A 283 -21.37 3.93 -0.86
N ALA A 284 -20.71 3.30 -1.84
CA ALA A 284 -21.34 2.92 -3.09
C ALA A 284 -22.40 1.82 -2.90
N LEU A 285 -22.17 0.87 -1.99
CA LEU A 285 -23.13 -0.18 -1.67
C LEU A 285 -24.40 0.37 -1.02
N ASP A 286 -24.29 1.34 -0.11
CA ASP A 286 -25.45 1.98 0.51
C ASP A 286 -26.37 2.66 -0.52
N ALA A 287 -25.80 3.26 -1.57
CA ALA A 287 -26.57 3.88 -2.64
C ALA A 287 -27.41 2.90 -3.47
N VAL A 288 -27.03 1.62 -3.53
CA VAL A 288 -27.67 0.59 -4.38
C VAL A 288 -28.31 -0.55 -3.59
N LEU A 289 -28.19 -0.54 -2.27
CA LEU A 289 -28.71 -1.59 -1.38
C LEU A 289 -30.24 -1.78 -1.54
N PRO A 290 -30.71 -3.01 -1.80
CA PRO A 290 -32.13 -3.31 -1.81
C PRO A 290 -32.78 -3.03 -0.45
N ALA A 291 -34.03 -2.56 -0.45
CA ALA A 291 -34.76 -2.20 0.77
C ALA A 291 -34.81 -3.36 1.78
N GLY A 292 -35.09 -4.58 1.32
CA GLY A 292 -35.15 -5.76 2.20
C GLY A 292 -33.82 -6.11 2.88
N VAL A 293 -32.67 -5.78 2.28
CA VAL A 293 -31.36 -5.93 2.94
C VAL A 293 -31.16 -4.79 3.93
N ARG A 294 -31.41 -3.54 3.50
CA ARG A 294 -31.29 -2.35 4.34
C ARG A 294 -32.12 -2.45 5.63
N ASP A 295 -33.32 -3.02 5.55
CA ASP A 295 -34.22 -3.21 6.70
C ASP A 295 -33.68 -4.20 7.74
N THR A 296 -32.72 -5.06 7.37
CA THR A 296 -32.07 -6.00 8.30
C THR A 296 -30.76 -5.49 8.89
N LEU A 297 -30.20 -4.42 8.34
CA LEU A 297 -28.95 -3.84 8.79
C LEU A 297 -29.21 -2.89 9.96
N TRP A 298 -28.44 -3.02 11.03
CA TRP A 298 -28.51 -2.06 12.13
C TRP A 298 -27.69 -0.81 11.82
N PRO A 299 -28.10 0.37 12.34
CA PRO A 299 -27.27 1.57 12.23
C PRO A 299 -25.85 1.30 12.74
N GLY A 300 -24.83 1.76 12.01
CA GLY A 300 -23.44 1.61 12.43
C GLY A 300 -23.12 2.34 13.74
N ALA A 301 -22.06 1.89 14.41
CA ALA A 301 -21.59 2.50 15.64
C ALA A 301 -20.90 3.85 15.39
N SER A 302 -21.16 4.85 16.23
CA SER A 302 -20.42 6.11 16.15
C SER A 302 -18.97 5.95 16.65
N PRO A 303 -18.03 6.81 16.24
CA PRO A 303 -16.67 6.80 16.77
C PRO A 303 -16.58 6.91 18.30
N ALA A 304 -17.60 7.52 18.94
CA ALA A 304 -17.69 7.62 20.39
C ALA A 304 -18.19 6.32 21.04
N ASP A 305 -19.05 5.55 20.36
CA ASP A 305 -19.57 4.26 20.85
C ASP A 305 -18.48 3.17 20.81
N LEU A 306 -17.51 3.31 19.90
CA LEU A 306 -16.34 2.43 19.79
C LEU A 306 -15.19 2.83 20.71
N ALA A 307 -15.30 3.96 21.44
CA ALA A 307 -14.23 4.43 22.33
C ALA A 307 -14.17 3.55 23.59
N GLY A 308 -13.17 2.66 23.66
CA GLY A 308 -12.95 1.74 24.80
C GLY A 308 -13.31 0.28 24.53
N SER A 309 -13.77 -0.06 23.32
CA SER A 309 -13.95 -1.44 22.86
C SER A 309 -13.21 -1.60 21.54
N GLU A 310 -12.07 -2.29 21.54
CA GLU A 310 -11.29 -2.53 20.32
C GLU A 310 -11.96 -3.63 19.49
N VAL A 311 -12.84 -3.24 18.57
CA VAL A 311 -13.48 -4.15 17.61
C VAL A 311 -12.58 -4.30 16.38
N GLY A 312 -11.68 -5.29 16.41
CA GLY A 312 -10.69 -5.52 15.36
C GLY A 312 -9.75 -4.33 15.11
N SER A 313 -8.80 -4.49 14.17
CA SER A 313 -7.74 -3.50 13.94
C SER A 313 -8.05 -2.52 12.80
N MET A 314 -8.74 -2.95 11.72
CA MET A 314 -9.13 -2.06 10.61
C MET A 314 -10.43 -2.42 9.90
N VAL A 315 -10.58 -3.63 9.37
CA VAL A 315 -11.69 -4.01 8.47
C VAL A 315 -12.99 -4.16 9.25
N ALA A 316 -12.96 -4.88 10.36
CA ALA A 316 -14.10 -5.04 11.26
C ALA A 316 -14.63 -3.68 11.74
N LYS A 317 -13.72 -2.77 12.10
CA LYS A 317 -14.06 -1.40 12.50
C LYS A 317 -14.76 -0.61 11.39
N HIS A 318 -14.28 -0.68 10.15
CA HIS A 318 -14.93 -0.02 9.01
C HIS A 318 -16.32 -0.58 8.73
N LEU A 319 -16.50 -1.90 8.86
CA LEU A 319 -17.82 -2.52 8.67
C LEU A 319 -18.79 -2.15 9.78
N VAL A 320 -18.38 -2.24 11.05
CA VAL A 320 -19.21 -1.91 12.21
C VAL A 320 -19.59 -0.42 12.25
N SER A 321 -18.68 0.46 11.85
CA SER A 321 -18.99 1.90 11.72
C SER A 321 -19.95 2.21 10.57
N TRP A 322 -20.04 1.34 9.57
CA TRP A 322 -21.03 1.42 8.51
C TRP A 322 -22.38 0.83 8.94
N HIS A 323 -22.39 -0.45 9.33
CA HIS A 323 -23.53 -1.15 9.91
C HIS A 323 -23.08 -2.13 10.98
N ASP A 324 -23.74 -2.11 12.14
CA ASP A 324 -23.39 -2.95 13.28
C ASP A 324 -24.02 -4.36 13.17
N GLY A 325 -23.87 -5.00 12.03
CA GLY A 325 -24.33 -6.38 11.81
C GLY A 325 -25.81 -6.55 11.46
N GLN A 326 -26.24 -7.81 11.48
CA GLN A 326 -27.60 -8.27 11.18
C GLN A 326 -28.05 -9.34 12.19
N GLN A 327 -29.37 -9.54 12.32
CA GLN A 327 -29.95 -10.61 13.15
C GLN A 327 -29.48 -12.02 12.69
N PRO A 328 -29.23 -12.96 13.62
CA PRO A 328 -29.01 -14.37 13.30
C PRO A 328 -30.08 -14.95 12.36
N GLY A 329 -29.64 -15.71 11.36
CA GLY A 329 -30.46 -16.34 10.33
C GLY A 329 -30.87 -15.41 9.19
N SER A 330 -30.44 -14.15 9.19
CA SER A 330 -30.83 -13.19 8.14
C SER A 330 -29.98 -13.27 6.88
N GLY A 331 -28.92 -14.07 6.80
CA GLY A 331 -27.96 -14.00 5.69
C GLY A 331 -28.55 -14.27 4.30
N ALA A 332 -29.66 -15.01 4.22
CA ALA A 332 -30.38 -15.24 2.97
C ALA A 332 -30.94 -13.94 2.32
N VAL A 333 -31.10 -12.85 3.08
CA VAL A 333 -31.63 -11.57 2.54
C VAL A 333 -30.71 -10.95 1.50
N TRP A 334 -29.41 -11.26 1.54
CA TRP A 334 -28.46 -10.83 0.52
C TRP A 334 -28.72 -11.46 -0.86
N GLY A 335 -29.55 -12.51 -0.94
CA GLY A 335 -29.85 -13.21 -2.19
C GLY A 335 -28.68 -14.01 -2.75
N LEU A 336 -27.69 -14.33 -1.90
CA LEU A 336 -26.51 -15.12 -2.24
C LEU A 336 -26.78 -16.61 -2.06
N ALA A 337 -25.98 -17.44 -2.72
CA ALA A 337 -26.08 -18.90 -2.60
C ALA A 337 -25.76 -19.40 -1.18
N GLU A 338 -24.93 -18.67 -0.44
CA GLU A 338 -24.54 -18.99 0.92
C GLU A 338 -25.11 -17.96 1.91
N PRO A 339 -25.64 -18.39 3.07
CA PRO A 339 -26.45 -17.55 3.95
C PRO A 339 -25.59 -16.74 4.93
N PHE A 340 -24.50 -16.12 4.46
CA PHE A 340 -23.66 -15.27 5.30
C PHE A 340 -24.35 -13.95 5.67
N ARG A 341 -24.23 -13.54 6.94
CA ARG A 341 -24.66 -12.24 7.45
C ARG A 341 -23.50 -11.48 8.09
N LEU A 342 -23.59 -10.15 8.15
CA LEU A 342 -22.64 -9.32 8.88
C LEU A 342 -22.74 -9.59 10.38
N MET A 343 -21.60 -9.78 11.03
CA MET A 343 -21.52 -9.86 12.49
C MET A 343 -21.62 -8.47 13.10
N SER A 344 -22.23 -8.38 14.27
CA SER A 344 -22.22 -7.16 15.09
C SER A 344 -20.93 -7.04 15.89
N ALA A 345 -20.61 -5.82 16.34
CA ALA A 345 -19.50 -5.54 17.24
C ALA A 345 -19.53 -6.43 18.49
N ALA A 346 -20.72 -6.61 19.07
CA ALA A 346 -20.89 -7.43 20.27
C ALA A 346 -20.54 -8.91 20.01
N GLU A 347 -20.88 -9.44 18.83
CA GLU A 347 -20.55 -10.80 18.44
C GLU A 347 -19.05 -10.97 18.18
N ILE A 348 -18.43 -10.00 17.50
CA ILE A 348 -16.99 -10.01 17.25
C ILE A 348 -16.22 -10.00 18.58
N LEU A 349 -16.55 -9.08 19.48
CA LEU A 349 -15.90 -8.97 20.79
C LEU A 349 -16.12 -10.20 21.67
N ALA A 350 -17.32 -10.79 21.64
CA ALA A 350 -17.60 -12.00 22.41
C ALA A 350 -16.77 -13.19 21.92
N MET A 351 -16.62 -13.32 20.60
CA MET A 351 -15.81 -14.38 19.99
C MET A 351 -14.32 -14.16 20.21
N ASP A 352 -13.81 -12.94 20.09
CA ASP A 352 -12.43 -12.61 20.41
C ASP A 352 -12.11 -12.96 21.87
N ALA A 353 -12.98 -12.60 22.80
CA ALA A 353 -12.83 -12.95 24.22
C ALA A 353 -12.90 -14.46 24.48
N GLU A 354 -13.70 -15.21 23.72
CA GLU A 354 -13.77 -16.68 23.81
C GLU A 354 -12.46 -17.34 23.33
N ILE A 355 -11.94 -16.89 22.19
CA ILE A 355 -10.68 -17.38 21.61
C ILE A 355 -9.50 -17.06 22.52
N GLU A 356 -9.44 -15.85 23.08
CA GLU A 356 -8.40 -15.46 24.03
C GLU A 356 -8.45 -16.28 25.32
N ALA A 357 -9.65 -16.64 25.80
CA ALA A 357 -9.83 -17.41 27.01
C ALA A 357 -9.40 -18.88 26.87
N ASP A 358 -9.57 -19.50 25.70
CA ASP A 358 -9.15 -20.88 25.43
C ASP A 358 -8.65 -21.11 24.00
N GLN A 359 -7.49 -20.54 23.70
CA GLN A 359 -6.86 -20.64 22.38
C GLN A 359 -6.69 -22.09 21.87
N ALA A 360 -6.54 -23.06 22.77
CA ALA A 360 -6.37 -24.47 22.42
C ALA A 360 -7.68 -25.14 21.95
N ALA A 361 -8.84 -24.65 22.40
CA ALA A 361 -10.15 -25.07 21.92
C ALA A 361 -10.51 -24.48 20.54
N HIS A 362 -9.75 -23.47 20.09
CA HIS A 362 -9.97 -22.73 18.85
C HIS A 362 -8.78 -22.90 17.87
N PRO A 363 -8.46 -24.14 17.42
CA PRO A 363 -7.33 -24.38 16.53
C PRO A 363 -7.45 -23.73 15.15
N ASP A 364 -8.67 -23.36 14.74
CA ASP A 364 -8.94 -22.64 13.49
C ASP A 364 -8.54 -21.15 13.57
N TRP A 365 -8.19 -20.64 14.74
CA TRP A 365 -7.88 -19.22 14.99
C TRP A 365 -6.47 -19.04 15.54
N PRO A 366 -5.42 -19.42 14.80
CA PRO A 366 -4.10 -19.55 15.38
C PRO A 366 -3.48 -18.19 15.76
N ALA A 367 -2.87 -18.13 16.95
CA ALA A 367 -2.31 -16.90 17.52
C ALA A 367 -1.15 -16.27 16.69
N ASN A 368 -0.56 -17.03 15.76
CA ASN A 368 0.49 -16.56 14.88
C ASN A 368 -0.01 -16.06 13.52
N GLU A 369 -1.33 -15.94 13.34
CA GLU A 369 -1.96 -15.39 12.14
C GLU A 369 -2.70 -14.10 12.49
N MET A 370 -2.61 -13.11 11.60
CA MET A 370 -3.46 -11.91 11.66
C MET A 370 -4.77 -12.19 10.94
N TRP A 371 -5.88 -12.11 11.65
CA TRP A 371 -7.22 -12.33 11.10
C TRP A 371 -8.23 -11.36 11.71
N GLU A 372 -9.30 -11.06 10.96
CA GLU A 372 -10.47 -10.32 11.44
C GLU A 372 -11.75 -11.00 10.92
N GLN A 373 -12.61 -11.49 11.82
CA GLN A 373 -13.92 -12.02 11.43
C GLN A 373 -14.90 -10.89 11.12
N VAL A 374 -15.59 -11.02 9.98
CA VAL A 374 -16.48 -9.96 9.47
C VAL A 374 -17.90 -10.46 9.17
N MET A 375 -18.07 -11.74 8.87
CA MET A 375 -19.38 -12.35 8.60
C MET A 375 -19.45 -13.78 9.13
N THR A 376 -20.67 -14.27 9.40
CA THR A 376 -20.95 -15.65 9.82
C THR A 376 -22.16 -16.22 9.08
N ASP A 377 -22.18 -17.54 8.87
CA ASP A 377 -23.35 -18.27 8.34
C ASP A 377 -24.28 -18.81 9.45
N ASP A 378 -23.99 -18.48 10.72
CA ASP A 378 -24.66 -18.99 11.93
C ASP A 378 -24.58 -20.52 12.14
N ALA A 379 -23.89 -21.25 11.26
CA ALA A 379 -23.68 -22.69 11.31
C ALA A 379 -22.23 -23.07 11.67
N GLY A 380 -21.39 -22.08 11.97
CA GLY A 380 -20.00 -22.24 12.38
C GLY A 380 -18.97 -21.96 11.29
N SER A 381 -19.38 -21.45 10.11
CA SER A 381 -18.45 -20.90 9.13
C SER A 381 -18.37 -19.38 9.26
N TYR A 382 -17.20 -18.84 8.93
CA TYR A 382 -16.93 -17.41 8.99
C TYR A 382 -16.32 -16.91 7.68
N LEU A 383 -16.64 -15.68 7.30
CA LEU A 383 -15.80 -14.94 6.37
C LEU A 383 -14.82 -14.11 7.17
N VAL A 384 -13.54 -14.30 6.88
CA VAL A 384 -12.42 -13.79 7.65
C VAL A 384 -11.51 -13.03 6.70
N ALA A 385 -11.15 -11.81 7.08
CA ALA A 385 -10.05 -11.10 6.45
C ALA A 385 -8.74 -11.59 7.08
N VAL A 386 -7.90 -12.29 6.32
CA VAL A 386 -6.61 -12.81 6.79
C VAL A 386 -5.46 -11.92 6.32
N ALA A 387 -4.22 -12.31 6.59
CA ALA A 387 -3.02 -11.62 6.14
C ALA A 387 -3.12 -11.22 4.65
N PHE A 388 -2.54 -10.07 4.30
CA PHE A 388 -2.66 -9.44 2.97
C PHE A 388 -4.06 -8.93 2.61
N GLY A 389 -5.00 -8.96 3.56
CA GLY A 389 -6.36 -8.45 3.40
C GLY A 389 -7.30 -9.36 2.61
N ALA A 390 -6.85 -10.56 2.24
CA ALA A 390 -7.64 -11.54 1.49
C ALA A 390 -8.86 -11.97 2.30
N LEU A 391 -10.01 -12.07 1.63
CA LEU A 391 -11.23 -12.57 2.24
C LEU A 391 -11.36 -14.06 1.97
N VAL A 392 -11.36 -14.85 3.04
CA VAL A 392 -11.48 -16.30 2.97
C VAL A 392 -12.69 -16.79 3.76
N LYS A 393 -13.21 -17.95 3.37
CA LYS A 393 -14.19 -18.70 4.13
C LYS A 393 -13.46 -19.71 4.99
N ARG A 394 -13.55 -19.52 6.31
CA ARG A 394 -12.96 -20.39 7.31
C ARG A 394 -14.03 -21.32 7.90
N ARG A 395 -13.70 -22.61 7.99
CA ARG A 395 -14.58 -23.64 8.57
C ARG A 395 -13.79 -24.55 9.50
N PRO A 396 -14.41 -25.07 10.57
CA PRO A 396 -13.73 -25.96 11.50
C PRO A 396 -13.11 -27.18 10.82
N GLY A 397 -11.79 -27.36 10.98
CA GLY A 397 -11.04 -28.51 10.47
C GLY A 397 -10.94 -28.60 8.94
N GLN A 398 -11.25 -27.53 8.21
CA GLN A 398 -11.05 -27.45 6.75
C GLN A 398 -10.07 -26.33 6.41
N PRO A 399 -9.30 -26.45 5.31
CA PRO A 399 -8.49 -25.35 4.83
C PRO A 399 -9.38 -24.18 4.40
N ASP A 400 -8.86 -22.97 4.56
CA ASP A 400 -9.53 -21.75 4.09
C ASP A 400 -9.82 -21.81 2.60
N GLU A 401 -11.05 -21.45 2.24
CA GLU A 401 -11.48 -21.33 0.85
C GLU A 401 -11.44 -19.85 0.41
N PRO A 402 -10.71 -19.49 -0.64
CA PRO A 402 -10.67 -18.11 -1.13
C PRO A 402 -12.05 -17.63 -1.59
N VAL A 403 -12.47 -16.45 -1.11
CA VAL A 403 -13.75 -15.83 -1.48
C VAL A 403 -13.54 -14.60 -2.36
N ALA A 404 -12.64 -13.70 -1.95
CA ALA A 404 -12.28 -12.51 -2.72
C ALA A 404 -10.84 -12.07 -2.39
N ALA A 405 -10.24 -11.29 -3.29
CA ALA A 405 -8.91 -10.73 -3.08
C ALA A 405 -8.86 -9.73 -1.91
N SER A 406 -9.99 -9.10 -1.58
CA SER A 406 -10.15 -8.27 -0.39
C SER A 406 -11.62 -8.15 0.05
N VAL A 407 -11.86 -7.64 1.25
CA VAL A 407 -13.23 -7.28 1.69
C VAL A 407 -13.81 -6.16 0.82
N ALA A 408 -13.00 -5.17 0.41
CA ALA A 408 -13.44 -4.13 -0.51
C ALA A 408 -13.89 -4.72 -1.85
N ASP A 409 -13.16 -5.70 -2.39
CA ASP A 409 -13.53 -6.38 -3.63
C ASP A 409 -14.84 -7.13 -3.51
N TRP A 410 -15.03 -7.84 -2.40
CA TRP A 410 -16.29 -8.52 -2.14
C TRP A 410 -17.47 -7.53 -2.07
N VAL A 411 -17.29 -6.38 -1.43
CA VAL A 411 -18.31 -5.32 -1.36
C VAL A 411 -18.60 -4.75 -2.75
N TRP A 412 -17.58 -4.45 -3.56
CA TRP A 412 -17.77 -3.98 -4.94
C TRP A 412 -18.48 -5.01 -5.83
N ASP A 413 -18.22 -6.31 -5.65
CA ASP A 413 -18.98 -7.37 -6.34
C ASP A 413 -20.47 -7.30 -6.00
N ARG A 414 -20.83 -6.87 -4.77
CA ARG A 414 -22.23 -6.64 -4.38
C ARG A 414 -22.79 -5.37 -4.99
N VAL A 415 -22.02 -4.27 -5.00
CA VAL A 415 -22.41 -3.03 -5.71
C VAL A 415 -22.77 -3.36 -7.16
N ALA A 416 -21.89 -4.07 -7.86
CA ALA A 416 -22.10 -4.51 -9.24
C ALA A 416 -23.31 -5.44 -9.36
N GLY A 417 -23.45 -6.42 -8.45
CA GLY A 417 -24.56 -7.37 -8.40
C GLY A 417 -25.93 -6.71 -8.22
N PHE A 418 -25.99 -5.59 -7.49
CA PHE A 418 -27.21 -4.77 -7.32
C PHE A 418 -27.40 -3.72 -8.41
N GLY A 419 -26.57 -3.72 -9.46
CA GLY A 419 -26.68 -2.82 -10.62
C GLY A 419 -25.99 -1.47 -10.44
N GLY A 420 -25.15 -1.31 -9.42
CA GLY A 420 -24.30 -0.16 -9.23
C GLY A 420 -23.09 -0.13 -10.16
N PRO A 421 -22.46 1.04 -10.35
CA PRO A 421 -21.21 1.14 -11.09
C PRO A 421 -20.08 0.47 -10.32
N ASP A 422 -19.33 -0.40 -11.00
CA ASP A 422 -18.09 -0.96 -10.48
C ASP A 422 -16.91 -0.19 -11.09
N PRO A 423 -16.21 0.65 -10.30
CA PRO A 423 -15.06 1.41 -10.76
C PRO A 423 -13.80 0.54 -10.90
N ARG A 424 -13.84 -0.72 -10.44
CA ARG A 424 -12.66 -1.59 -10.50
C ARG A 424 -12.33 -1.97 -11.94
N PRO A 425 -11.03 -2.20 -12.22
CA PRO A 425 -10.57 -2.86 -13.44
C PRO A 425 -11.37 -4.13 -13.74
N LYS A 426 -11.93 -4.25 -14.95
CA LYS A 426 -12.49 -5.55 -15.37
C LYS A 426 -11.36 -6.58 -15.46
N PRO A 427 -11.48 -7.75 -14.80
CA PRO A 427 -10.52 -8.83 -15.00
C PRO A 427 -10.53 -9.26 -16.47
N TRP A 428 -9.39 -9.72 -16.97
CA TRP A 428 -9.24 -10.15 -18.35
C TRP A 428 -10.25 -11.26 -18.67
N LYS A 429 -10.94 -11.15 -19.81
CA LYS A 429 -11.51 -12.34 -20.43
C LYS A 429 -10.35 -13.16 -20.96
N ALA A 430 -10.27 -14.44 -20.60
CA ALA A 430 -9.22 -15.36 -21.06
C ALA A 430 -9.08 -15.41 -22.60
N ALA A 431 -10.08 -14.95 -23.35
CA ALA A 431 -10.07 -14.83 -24.81
C ALA A 431 -9.25 -13.65 -25.37
N ASP A 432 -8.80 -12.69 -24.54
CA ASP A 432 -8.07 -11.48 -24.96
C ASP A 432 -6.55 -11.56 -24.67
N LEU A 433 -6.05 -12.70 -24.19
CA LEU A 433 -4.61 -12.95 -24.00
C LEU A 433 -3.93 -13.20 -25.36
N PRO A 434 -2.81 -12.54 -25.69
CA PRO A 434 -1.96 -12.97 -26.80
C PRO A 434 -1.55 -14.42 -26.58
N ALA A 435 -1.72 -15.27 -27.59
CA ALA A 435 -1.50 -16.71 -27.54
C ALA A 435 -0.02 -17.15 -27.33
N GLU A 436 0.87 -16.24 -26.91
CA GLU A 436 2.33 -16.41 -26.92
C GLU A 436 3.00 -16.03 -25.58
N LEU A 437 2.35 -16.27 -24.46
CA LEU A 437 3.11 -16.49 -23.22
C LEU A 437 3.48 -17.96 -23.16
N PRO A 438 4.77 -18.34 -23.22
CA PRO A 438 5.17 -19.74 -23.11
C PRO A 438 4.76 -20.24 -21.71
N ALA A 439 3.79 -21.14 -21.69
CA ALA A 439 3.32 -21.82 -20.48
C ALA A 439 4.34 -22.85 -19.94
N ASP A 440 5.51 -22.96 -20.57
CA ASP A 440 6.53 -23.95 -20.31
C ASP A 440 7.78 -23.29 -19.73
N ASP A 441 7.79 -23.04 -18.40
CA ASP A 441 9.04 -23.03 -17.60
C ASP A 441 8.83 -23.00 -16.07
N LEU A 442 7.62 -23.29 -15.58
CA LEU A 442 7.44 -23.72 -14.19
C LEU A 442 7.21 -25.23 -14.19
N PRO A 443 8.07 -26.03 -13.51
CA PRO A 443 7.87 -27.46 -13.45
C PRO A 443 6.59 -27.74 -12.65
N ALA A 444 5.54 -28.13 -13.36
CA ALA A 444 4.36 -28.72 -12.75
C ALA A 444 4.75 -30.06 -12.12
N VAL A 445 4.86 -30.11 -10.80
CA VAL A 445 4.85 -31.38 -10.05
C VAL A 445 3.40 -31.62 -9.63
N PRO A 446 2.71 -32.63 -10.20
CA PRO A 446 1.31 -32.87 -9.87
C PRO A 446 1.18 -33.45 -8.45
N GLY A 447 0.37 -32.81 -7.59
CA GLY A 447 -0.28 -33.49 -6.47
C GLY A 447 0.25 -33.27 -5.04
N THR A 448 1.07 -32.26 -4.77
CA THR A 448 1.43 -31.90 -3.38
C THR A 448 1.29 -30.39 -3.17
N SER A 449 0.37 -29.98 -2.31
CA SER A 449 0.27 -28.59 -1.85
C SER A 449 1.53 -28.20 -1.07
N LEU A 450 1.84 -26.90 -1.00
CA LEU A 450 2.93 -26.36 -0.17
C LEU A 450 2.83 -26.84 1.29
N SER A 451 1.60 -26.96 1.79
CA SER A 451 1.27 -27.55 3.10
C SER A 451 1.69 -29.02 3.21
N GLY A 452 1.57 -29.82 2.14
CA GLY A 452 2.05 -31.20 2.09
C GLY A 452 3.58 -31.30 2.13
N ILE A 453 4.30 -30.35 1.53
CA ILE A 453 5.77 -30.26 1.59
C ILE A 453 6.22 -29.87 3.00
N ILE A 454 5.58 -28.86 3.61
CA ILE A 454 5.87 -28.39 4.98
C ILE A 454 5.56 -29.50 6.00
N ALA A 455 4.44 -30.19 5.89
CA ALA A 455 4.10 -31.32 6.75
C ALA A 455 5.12 -32.48 6.62
N THR A 456 5.62 -32.74 5.41
CA THR A 456 6.68 -33.75 5.19
C THR A 456 8.02 -33.33 5.81
N ILE A 457 8.33 -32.02 5.80
CA ILE A 457 9.51 -31.45 6.46
C ILE A 457 9.40 -31.54 7.98
N TYR A 458 8.25 -31.18 8.56
CA TYR A 458 8.01 -31.30 10.00
C TYR A 458 7.99 -32.76 10.48
N ALA A 459 7.41 -33.69 9.71
CA ALA A 459 7.42 -35.12 10.03
C ALA A 459 8.81 -35.74 9.97
N ALA A 460 9.74 -35.17 9.18
CA ALA A 460 11.14 -35.59 9.15
C ALA A 460 11.98 -34.98 10.28
N LEU A 461 11.59 -33.81 10.81
CA LEU A 461 12.23 -33.14 11.94
C LEU A 461 11.86 -33.83 13.26
N GLY A 462 12.54 -34.95 13.55
CA GLY A 462 12.40 -35.73 14.78
C GLY A 462 12.32 -37.24 14.57
N ALA A 463 12.12 -37.70 13.33
CA ALA A 463 12.08 -39.10 12.94
C ALA A 463 13.46 -39.65 12.52
N SER A 464 13.60 -40.98 12.50
CA SER A 464 14.79 -41.67 11.96
C SER A 464 14.96 -41.38 10.46
N GLU A 465 16.20 -41.36 9.95
CA GLU A 465 16.50 -41.21 8.51
C GLU A 465 15.95 -42.36 7.64
N GLU A 466 15.56 -43.47 8.26
CA GLU A 466 14.90 -44.61 7.60
C GLU A 466 13.38 -44.43 7.49
N ALA A 467 12.80 -43.37 8.07
CA ALA A 467 11.37 -43.12 8.03
C ALA A 467 10.88 -42.75 6.62
N ALA A 468 9.64 -43.15 6.31
CA ALA A 468 9.02 -42.89 5.01
C ALA A 468 9.01 -41.39 4.64
N ALA A 469 8.82 -40.50 5.62
CA ALA A 469 8.88 -39.05 5.44
C ALA A 469 10.27 -38.57 4.95
N TYR A 470 11.36 -39.17 5.45
CA TYR A 470 12.73 -38.83 5.05
C TYR A 470 13.06 -39.37 3.64
N ALA A 471 12.54 -40.55 3.28
CA ALA A 471 12.64 -41.09 1.92
C ALA A 471 11.87 -40.24 0.90
N GLN A 472 10.69 -39.73 1.29
CA GLN A 472 9.89 -38.79 0.50
C GLN A 472 10.61 -37.45 0.30
N LEU A 473 11.24 -36.94 1.36
CA LEU A 473 12.08 -35.73 1.33
C LEU A 473 13.31 -35.87 0.41
N ARG A 474 13.99 -37.02 0.44
CA ARG A 474 15.09 -37.33 -0.49
C ARG A 474 14.62 -37.46 -1.94
N GLY A 475 13.39 -37.94 -2.16
CA GLY A 475 12.75 -37.98 -3.47
C GLY A 475 12.39 -36.59 -4.02
N LEU A 476 11.97 -35.68 -3.14
CA LEU A 476 11.65 -34.28 -3.46
C LEU A 476 12.90 -33.43 -3.72
N PHE A 477 14.01 -33.71 -3.02
CA PHE A 477 15.26 -32.94 -3.12
C PHE A 477 16.50 -33.86 -3.21
N PRO A 478 16.79 -34.42 -4.40
CA PRO A 478 17.93 -35.33 -4.58
C PRO A 478 19.25 -34.53 -4.49
N GLY A 479 19.97 -34.61 -3.36
CA GLY A 479 21.33 -34.05 -3.23
C GLY A 479 21.70 -33.41 -1.90
N LEU A 480 20.75 -33.15 -1.00
CA LEU A 480 21.01 -32.55 0.32
C LEU A 480 21.25 -33.63 1.38
N SER A 481 22.39 -33.55 2.09
CA SER A 481 22.62 -34.34 3.31
C SER A 481 22.37 -33.49 4.54
N VAL A 482 21.33 -33.81 5.32
CA VAL A 482 20.99 -33.14 6.58
C VAL A 482 21.61 -33.94 7.71
N ARG A 483 22.53 -33.34 8.49
CA ARG A 483 23.11 -33.96 9.70
C ARG A 483 22.43 -33.47 10.97
N ARG A 484 22.15 -34.41 11.88
CA ARG A 484 21.61 -34.19 13.23
C ARG A 484 22.74 -33.86 14.23
N SER A 485 22.52 -32.92 15.15
CA SER A 485 23.35 -32.72 16.35
C SER A 485 22.43 -32.83 17.58
N GLU A 486 22.73 -33.77 18.47
CA GLU A 486 21.94 -34.06 19.68
C GLU A 486 22.46 -33.25 20.88
N PHE A 487 21.55 -32.66 21.66
CA PHE A 487 21.83 -32.24 23.03
C PHE A 487 20.98 -33.08 23.99
N GLU A 488 21.63 -33.74 24.94
CA GLU A 488 20.99 -34.51 26.01
C GLU A 488 20.34 -33.62 27.08
N PRO A 489 19.31 -34.10 27.79
CA PRO A 489 18.60 -33.36 28.83
C PRO A 489 19.31 -33.44 30.20
N VAL A 490 19.43 -32.31 30.91
CA VAL A 490 19.84 -32.28 32.32
C VAL A 490 18.65 -31.97 33.23
N ILE A 491 18.58 -32.75 34.30
CA ILE A 491 17.52 -32.91 35.30
C ILE A 491 17.46 -31.74 36.30
N LEU A 492 16.22 -31.37 36.68
CA LEU A 492 15.81 -30.46 37.76
C LEU A 492 16.43 -30.77 39.14
N ARG A 493 16.80 -29.72 39.88
CA ARG A 493 17.12 -29.72 41.33
C ARG A 493 16.74 -28.37 41.99
N PRO A 494 16.57 -28.30 43.32
CA PRO A 494 15.26 -28.07 43.98
C PRO A 494 15.11 -26.69 44.65
N ASP A 495 15.81 -25.66 44.17
CA ASP A 495 15.85 -24.35 44.84
C ASP A 495 15.00 -23.30 44.11
N GLY A 496 14.00 -23.77 43.37
CA GLY A 496 13.04 -22.90 42.69
C GLY A 496 12.12 -22.21 43.68
N VAL A 497 11.93 -20.90 43.49
CA VAL A 497 10.66 -20.22 43.78
C VAL A 497 10.27 -19.35 42.60
N ASN A 498 9.01 -19.54 42.21
CA ASN A 498 8.22 -18.82 41.22
C ASN A 498 8.13 -17.31 41.47
N VAL A 499 8.02 -16.54 40.39
CA VAL A 499 7.30 -15.27 40.39
C VAL A 499 5.91 -15.53 39.82
N ALA A 500 4.88 -15.43 40.65
CA ALA A 500 3.49 -15.34 40.20
C ALA A 500 3.23 -13.90 39.75
N LEU A 501 2.80 -13.74 38.49
CA LEU A 501 2.34 -12.47 37.95
C LEU A 501 1.07 -12.02 38.67
N LEU A 502 1.04 -10.75 39.07
CA LEU A 502 -0.20 -10.01 39.27
C LEU A 502 -0.64 -9.48 37.89
N ASP A 503 -1.77 -9.99 37.41
CA ASP A 503 -2.61 -9.47 36.32
C ASP A 503 -1.94 -9.17 34.97
N GLY A 504 -1.22 -10.16 34.39
CA GLY A 504 -1.16 -10.40 32.93
C GLY A 504 -0.70 -9.27 31.98
N LEU A 505 -0.34 -8.10 32.48
CA LEU A 505 -0.11 -6.89 31.68
C LEU A 505 1.38 -6.57 31.47
N VAL A 506 2.29 -7.47 31.88
CA VAL A 506 3.72 -7.26 31.71
C VAL A 506 4.39 -8.56 31.26
N GLU A 507 4.62 -8.71 29.96
CA GLU A 507 5.39 -9.83 29.40
C GLU A 507 6.91 -9.69 29.62
N ARG A 508 7.40 -8.46 29.84
CA ARG A 508 8.84 -8.19 30.03
C ARG A 508 9.10 -6.97 30.90
N VAL A 509 9.92 -7.12 31.93
CA VAL A 509 10.46 -6.00 32.72
C VAL A 509 11.84 -5.66 32.19
N THR A 510 12.05 -4.44 31.68
CA THR A 510 13.38 -3.96 31.28
C THR A 510 13.84 -2.90 32.30
N VAL A 511 15.00 -3.14 32.95
CA VAL A 511 15.61 -2.17 33.87
C VAL A 511 16.77 -1.50 33.15
N ASP A 512 16.63 -0.21 32.85
CA ASP A 512 17.70 0.61 32.30
C ASP A 512 18.65 1.00 33.43
N LEU A 513 19.92 0.60 33.35
CA LEU A 513 20.95 0.96 34.31
C LEU A 513 21.96 1.92 33.68
N ALA A 514 22.03 3.13 34.19
CA ALA A 514 23.07 4.09 33.84
C ALA A 514 24.04 4.28 35.01
N ILE A 515 25.33 4.04 34.75
CA ILE A 515 26.40 4.32 35.72
C ILE A 515 26.83 5.78 35.57
N CYS A 516 26.53 6.60 36.57
CA CYS A 516 27.06 7.97 36.64
C CYS A 516 28.45 7.92 37.31
N GLN A 517 29.51 8.10 36.51
CA GLN A 517 30.90 7.94 37.00
C GLN A 517 31.29 8.96 38.08
N ASP A 518 30.69 10.16 38.09
CA ASP A 518 31.07 11.25 38.99
C ASP A 518 30.41 11.17 40.39
N ALA A 519 29.31 10.43 40.55
CA ALA A 519 28.55 10.36 41.80
C ALA A 519 28.70 9.03 42.56
N GLY A 520 29.30 8.01 41.94
CA GLY A 520 29.40 6.66 42.52
C GLY A 520 28.05 6.00 42.83
N ARG A 521 26.97 6.43 42.16
CA ARG A 521 25.59 5.91 42.32
C ARG A 521 25.03 5.44 40.98
N LEU A 522 24.17 4.43 41.06
CA LEU A 522 23.45 3.84 39.94
C LEU A 522 22.10 4.55 39.81
N ILE A 523 21.72 5.00 38.60
CA ILE A 523 20.37 5.51 38.33
C ILE A 523 19.65 4.42 37.53
N SER A 524 18.54 3.91 38.07
CA SER A 524 17.72 2.88 37.42
C SER A 524 16.36 3.43 37.03
N GLY A 525 15.91 3.10 35.82
CA GLY A 525 14.54 3.31 35.35
C GLY A 525 13.90 1.97 34.97
N LEU A 526 12.63 1.77 35.34
CA LEU A 526 11.85 0.60 34.97
C LEU A 526 11.04 0.94 33.69
N ASP A 527 11.28 0.24 32.58
CA ASP A 527 10.53 0.42 31.33
C ASP A 527 9.71 -0.84 31.01
N LEU A 528 8.41 -0.64 30.85
CA LEU A 528 7.40 -1.66 30.55
C LEU A 528 6.86 -1.40 29.14
N THR A 529 7.63 -1.85 28.14
CA THR A 529 7.26 -1.99 26.72
C THR A 529 6.26 -0.96 26.19
N GLY A 530 6.70 0.29 26.05
CA GLY A 530 5.99 1.32 25.25
C GLY A 530 4.98 2.16 26.02
N VAL A 531 4.70 1.84 27.29
CA VAL A 531 3.75 2.60 28.14
C VAL A 531 4.45 3.54 29.13
N ARG A 532 5.75 3.83 28.88
CA ARG A 532 6.66 4.59 29.75
C ARG A 532 6.06 5.88 30.36
N PRO A 533 5.31 6.72 29.62
CA PRO A 533 4.72 7.93 30.21
C PRO A 533 3.63 7.63 31.26
N THR A 534 2.86 6.55 31.09
CA THR A 534 1.69 6.21 31.90
C THR A 534 2.11 5.47 33.18
N VAL A 535 3.10 4.59 33.08
CA VAL A 535 3.65 3.85 34.23
C VAL A 535 4.43 4.78 35.17
N ASP A 536 5.23 5.70 34.62
CA ASP A 536 5.92 6.73 35.42
C ASP A 536 4.94 7.65 36.16
N ALA A 537 3.81 7.99 35.53
CA ALA A 537 2.77 8.80 36.15
C ALA A 537 2.04 8.03 37.27
N TYR A 538 1.77 6.74 37.07
CA TYR A 538 1.14 5.86 38.06
C TYR A 538 2.06 5.60 39.26
N LEU A 539 3.34 5.30 39.04
CA LEU A 539 4.32 5.01 40.10
C LEU A 539 4.62 6.26 40.96
N ARG A 540 4.69 7.45 40.35
CA ARG A 540 4.84 8.72 41.09
C ARG A 540 3.61 9.08 41.90
N ALA A 541 2.41 8.75 41.42
CA ALA A 541 1.16 8.99 42.13
C ALA A 541 1.00 8.08 43.37
N HIS A 542 1.69 6.94 43.42
CA HIS A 542 1.59 5.94 44.50
C HIS A 542 2.87 5.77 45.34
N GLY A 543 3.82 6.71 45.24
CA GLY A 543 4.92 6.86 46.20
C GLY A 543 6.09 5.87 46.06
N ALA A 544 6.19 5.11 44.97
CA ALA A 544 7.35 4.25 44.73
C ALA A 544 8.59 5.10 44.43
N LEU A 545 9.56 5.11 45.36
CA LEU A 545 10.83 5.81 45.19
C LEU A 545 11.98 4.79 45.08
N PRO A 546 12.92 4.96 44.13
CA PRO A 546 14.14 4.14 44.11
C PRO A 546 14.92 4.37 45.41
N HIS A 547 15.17 3.32 46.19
CA HIS A 547 15.84 3.40 47.48
C HIS A 547 17.13 2.59 47.50
N ASN A 548 18.26 3.25 47.73
CA ASN A 548 19.58 2.65 47.96
C ASN A 548 20.04 1.62 46.92
N SER A 549 20.12 1.99 45.64
CA SER A 549 20.84 1.20 44.64
C SER A 549 22.35 1.50 44.70
N TRP A 550 23.19 0.46 44.79
CA TRP A 550 24.64 0.59 44.96
C TRP A 550 25.43 -0.54 44.28
N VAL A 551 26.73 -0.33 44.08
CA VAL A 551 27.65 -1.30 43.45
C VAL A 551 28.69 -1.76 44.47
N ASN A 552 28.79 -3.07 44.69
CA ASN A 552 29.85 -3.65 45.50
C ASN A 552 31.17 -3.61 44.72
N ARG A 553 32.02 -2.63 45.00
CA ARG A 553 33.26 -2.41 44.24
C ARG A 553 34.30 -3.54 44.37
N ALA A 554 34.20 -4.39 45.39
CA ALA A 554 35.12 -5.51 45.54
C ALA A 554 34.74 -6.71 44.66
N THR A 555 33.45 -6.90 44.38
CA THR A 555 32.94 -8.06 43.62
C THR A 555 32.34 -7.68 42.26
N GLY A 556 32.10 -6.40 42.01
CA GLY A 556 31.42 -5.92 40.79
C GLY A 556 29.90 -6.08 40.80
N ALA A 557 29.33 -6.66 41.86
CA ALA A 557 27.89 -6.93 41.95
C ALA A 557 27.09 -5.62 42.11
N VAL A 558 25.97 -5.52 41.38
CA VAL A 558 25.10 -4.33 41.35
C VAL A 558 23.78 -4.65 42.03
N PHE A 559 23.38 -3.83 43.00
CA PHE A 559 22.14 -3.97 43.76
C PHE A 559 21.20 -2.81 43.47
N VAL A 560 19.94 -3.13 43.18
CA VAL A 560 18.86 -2.16 42.95
C VAL A 560 17.68 -2.52 43.82
N THR A 561 17.21 -1.58 44.63
CA THR A 561 16.08 -1.80 45.54
C THR A 561 14.98 -0.78 45.30
N TYR A 562 13.74 -1.26 45.23
CA TYR A 562 12.53 -0.44 45.17
C TYR A 562 11.71 -0.67 46.45
N ASP A 563 11.38 0.39 47.17
CA ASP A 563 10.40 0.35 48.28
C ASP A 563 8.99 0.42 47.68
N LEU A 564 8.20 -0.63 47.90
CA LEU A 564 6.82 -0.79 47.45
C LEU A 564 5.92 -0.92 48.69
N ALA A 565 5.39 0.19 49.19
CA ALA A 565 4.54 0.25 50.39
C ALA A 565 5.12 -0.52 51.61
N ASP A 566 4.68 -1.76 51.86
CA ASP A 566 5.10 -2.62 52.98
C ASP A 566 6.18 -3.67 52.61
N HIS A 567 6.66 -3.64 51.36
CA HIS A 567 7.61 -4.63 50.82
C HIS A 567 8.74 -3.95 50.04
N ARG A 568 9.88 -4.63 49.93
CA ARG A 568 11.03 -4.22 49.14
C ARG A 568 11.28 -5.23 48.04
N LEU A 569 11.38 -4.77 46.81
CA LEU A 569 11.84 -5.56 45.68
C LEU A 569 13.33 -5.25 45.43
N GLY A 570 14.19 -6.23 45.73
CA GLY A 570 15.63 -6.17 45.48
C GLY A 570 16.02 -6.99 44.26
N MET A 571 16.88 -6.45 43.42
CA MET A 571 17.45 -7.14 42.27
C MET A 571 18.98 -7.02 42.32
N GLN A 572 19.68 -8.14 42.12
CA GLN A 572 21.14 -8.25 42.13
C GLN A 572 21.65 -8.79 40.80
N TRP A 573 22.61 -8.08 40.22
CA TRP A 573 23.34 -8.50 39.03
C TRP A 573 24.78 -8.83 39.37
N GLU A 574 25.28 -9.92 38.77
CA GLU A 574 26.68 -10.35 38.82
C GLU A 574 27.16 -10.58 37.39
N ASP A 575 28.34 -10.06 37.05
CA ASP A 575 28.95 -10.18 35.72
C ASP A 575 28.03 -9.83 34.54
N GLY A 576 27.18 -8.81 34.72
CA GLY A 576 26.27 -8.31 33.69
C GLY A 576 25.03 -9.17 33.45
N LYS A 577 24.78 -10.18 34.29
CA LYS A 577 23.58 -11.01 34.25
C LYS A 577 22.79 -10.87 35.55
N LEU A 578 21.47 -10.92 35.46
CA LEU A 578 20.60 -10.86 36.63
C LEU A 578 20.76 -12.17 37.41
N ALA A 579 21.43 -12.09 38.55
CA ALA A 579 21.77 -13.25 39.36
C ALA A 579 20.66 -13.58 40.36
N GLN A 580 19.95 -12.56 40.88
CA GLN A 580 18.92 -12.76 41.88
C GLN A 580 17.85 -11.65 41.86
N ILE A 581 16.58 -12.01 42.05
CA ILE A 581 15.48 -11.10 42.40
C ILE A 581 14.91 -11.59 43.73
N TYR A 582 14.66 -10.70 44.67
CA TYR A 582 14.05 -11.04 45.95
C TYR A 582 13.04 -9.98 46.41
N VAL A 583 12.04 -10.42 47.16
CA VAL A 583 11.06 -9.55 47.82
C VAL A 583 11.18 -9.75 49.32
N SER A 584 11.35 -8.69 50.10
CA SER A 584 11.35 -8.74 51.58
C SER A 584 10.25 -7.84 52.14
N ALA A 585 9.74 -8.12 53.34
CA ALA A 585 8.94 -7.13 54.05
C ALA A 585 9.80 -5.89 54.39
N ALA A 586 9.21 -4.71 54.38
CA ALA A 586 9.86 -3.50 54.86
C ALA A 586 9.79 -3.47 56.40
N ASP A 587 10.94 -3.55 57.08
CA ASP A 587 11.02 -3.33 58.54
C ASP A 587 10.71 -1.88 58.94
#